data_AF-A0A8H9WKI6-F1
#
_entry.id   AF-A0A8H9WKI6-F1
#
_cell.length_a   1.000
_cell.length_b   1.000
_cell.length_c   1.000
_cell.angle_alpha   90.00
_cell.angle_beta   90.00
_cell.angle_gamma   90.00
#
_symmetry.space_group_name_H-M   'P 1'
#
loop_
_entity.id
_entity.type
_entity.pdbx_description
1 polymer ?
#
loop_
_entity_poly.entity_id
_entity_poly.type
_entity_poly.pdbx_seq_one_letter_code
_entity_poly.pdbx_strand_id
1 'polypeptide(L)'
;MTHKRKLTFVTMVVLFVASNLVEAGLELNQEPPPVKLIGEVGGRLDGTAWSSSELKGVVHILMYVDPDKVKINEHVEEALAKEQYPTE
;
A
#
# COMPACT_ATOMS: atom_id res chain seq x y z
N MET A 1 41.28 6.36 -21.12
CA MET A 1 39.88 6.13 -21.56
C MET A 1 39.22 4.92 -20.87
N THR A 2 39.99 3.96 -20.33
CA THR A 2 39.50 2.71 -19.73
C THR A 2 38.97 2.83 -18.29
N HIS A 3 39.55 3.71 -17.46
CA HIS A 3 39.13 3.85 -16.05
C HIS A 3 37.74 4.50 -15.89
N LYS A 4 37.43 5.53 -16.71
CA LYS A 4 36.11 6.19 -16.67
C LYS A 4 34.99 5.24 -17.12
N ARG A 5 35.21 4.45 -18.19
CA ARG A 5 34.27 3.40 -18.64
C ARG A 5 34.06 2.30 -17.59
N LYS A 6 35.12 1.87 -16.91
CA LYS A 6 35.02 0.89 -15.80
C LYS A 6 34.21 1.45 -14.63
N LEU A 7 34.46 2.71 -14.25
CA LEU A 7 33.72 3.37 -13.18
C LEU A 7 32.23 3.52 -13.54
N THR A 8 31.91 4.00 -14.74
CA THR A 8 30.52 4.11 -15.22
C THR A 8 29.82 2.75 -15.24
N PHE A 9 30.50 1.69 -15.69
CA PHE A 9 29.94 0.34 -15.70
C PHE A 9 29.65 -0.17 -14.29
N VAL A 10 30.58 0.03 -13.34
CA VAL A 10 30.36 -0.32 -11.92
C VAL A 10 29.18 0.45 -11.33
N THR A 11 29.07 1.76 -11.59
CA THR A 11 27.94 2.57 -11.13
C THR A 11 26.61 2.06 -11.69
N MET A 12 26.57 1.65 -12.96
CA MET A 12 25.36 1.13 -13.60
C MET A 12 24.93 -0.21 -13.01
N VAL A 13 25.89 -1.10 -12.70
CA VAL A 13 25.62 -2.37 -12.02
C VAL A 13 25.11 -2.14 -10.60
N VAL A 14 25.71 -1.21 -9.85
CA VAL A 14 25.24 -0.86 -8.50
C VAL A 14 23.82 -0.32 -8.50
N LEU A 15 23.47 0.56 -9.45
CA LEU A 15 22.12 1.10 -9.59
C LEU A 15 21.09 0.02 -9.94
N PHE A 16 21.44 -0.92 -10.82
CA PHE A 16 20.57 -2.04 -11.20
C PHE A 16 20.34 -3.03 -10.05
N VAL A 17 21.35 -3.29 -9.22
CA VAL A 17 21.19 -4.14 -8.03
C VAL A 17 20.34 -3.42 -6.97
N ALA A 18 20.57 -2.13 -6.76
CA ALA A 18 19.84 -1.34 -5.76
C ALA A 18 18.33 -1.22 -6.05
N SER A 19 17.91 -1.19 -7.33
CA SER A 19 16.50 -1.13 -7.70
C SER A 19 15.68 -2.36 -7.30
N ASN A 20 16.32 -3.50 -7.02
CA ASN A 20 15.64 -4.73 -6.61
C ASN A 20 15.46 -4.85 -5.08
N LEU A 21 15.99 -3.90 -4.28
CA LEU A 21 15.92 -3.94 -2.82
C LEU A 21 14.68 -3.24 -2.24
N VAL A 22 13.81 -2.68 -3.08
CA VAL A 22 12.58 -2.02 -2.62
C VAL A 22 11.44 -3.03 -2.64
N GLU A 23 11.23 -3.70 -1.50
CA GLU A 23 10.03 -4.49 -1.26
C GLU A 23 8.93 -3.58 -0.69
N ALA A 24 7.88 -3.34 -1.47
CA ALA A 24 6.77 -2.44 -1.12
C ALA A 24 5.60 -3.19 -0.43
N GLY A 25 5.84 -4.40 0.07
CA GLY A 25 4.84 -5.22 0.74
C GLY A 25 4.63 -4.82 2.20
N LEU A 26 3.44 -5.11 2.73
CA LEU A 26 3.22 -5.07 4.18
C LEU A 26 3.83 -6.33 4.80
N GLU A 27 4.64 -6.16 5.84
CA GLU A 27 5.22 -7.28 6.58
C GLU A 27 4.15 -7.96 7.44
N LEU A 28 4.06 -9.29 7.35
CA LEU A 28 3.14 -10.07 8.17
C LEU A 28 3.54 -10.00 9.65
N ASN A 29 2.54 -9.92 10.53
CA ASN A 29 2.70 -9.80 11.99
C ASN A 29 3.40 -8.51 12.45
N GLN A 30 3.50 -7.51 11.58
CA GLN A 30 3.93 -6.16 11.97
C GLN A 30 2.77 -5.18 11.83
N GLU A 31 2.82 -4.13 12.64
CA GLU A 31 1.88 -3.02 12.51
C GLU A 31 2.14 -2.31 11.17
N PRO A 32 1.12 -2.14 10.30
CA PRO A 32 1.28 -1.40 9.07
C PRO A 32 1.70 0.05 9.33
N PRO A 33 2.53 0.66 8.45
CA PRO A 33 2.84 2.08 8.55
C PRO A 33 1.56 2.94 8.56
N PRO A 34 1.49 3.99 9.39
CA PRO A 34 0.31 4.83 9.47
C PRO A 34 0.10 5.59 8.16
N VAL A 35 -1.16 5.64 7.71
CA VAL A 35 -1.59 6.38 6.53
C VAL A 35 -2.38 7.60 6.97
N LYS A 36 -2.14 8.74 6.30
CA LYS A 36 -2.89 9.98 6.48
C LYS A 36 -3.37 10.49 5.13
N LEU A 37 -4.68 10.71 5.01
CA LEU A 37 -5.31 11.25 3.81
C LEU A 37 -5.78 12.68 4.11
N ILE A 38 -5.29 13.65 3.33
CA ILE A 38 -5.67 15.07 3.44
C ILE A 38 -5.48 15.81 2.10
N GLY A 39 -6.45 16.66 1.73
CA GLY A 39 -6.36 17.48 0.51
C GLY A 39 -6.42 16.63 -0.76
N GLU A 40 -5.48 16.84 -1.67
CA GLU A 40 -5.46 16.19 -3.00
C GLU A 40 -5.25 14.67 -2.94
N VAL A 41 -4.72 14.14 -1.83
CA VAL A 41 -4.53 12.69 -1.64
C VAL A 41 -5.75 12.00 -1.03
N GLY A 42 -6.86 12.72 -0.85
CA GLY A 42 -8.11 12.24 -0.27
C GLY A 42 -8.36 12.80 1.13
N GLY A 43 -9.33 12.23 1.83
CA GLY A 43 -9.73 12.68 3.16
C GLY A 43 -11.21 12.47 3.41
N ARG A 44 -11.73 13.08 4.47
CA ARG A 44 -13.17 13.06 4.74
C ARG A 44 -13.91 14.00 3.80
N LEU A 45 -15.21 13.73 3.60
CA LEU A 45 -16.08 14.57 2.76
C LEU A 45 -16.27 15.99 3.31
N ASP A 46 -16.00 16.20 4.60
CA ASP A 46 -16.02 17.51 5.25
C ASP A 46 -14.70 18.30 5.11
N GLY A 47 -13.72 17.74 4.37
CA GLY A 47 -12.41 18.35 4.16
C GLY A 47 -11.41 18.13 5.30
N THR A 48 -11.79 17.43 6.37
CA THR A 48 -10.86 17.10 7.45
C THR A 48 -9.97 15.90 7.10
N ALA A 49 -8.81 15.83 7.73
CA ALA A 49 -7.88 14.72 7.53
C ALA A 49 -8.42 13.42 8.13
N TRP A 50 -8.17 12.31 7.45
CA TRP A 50 -8.39 10.96 7.96
C TRP A 50 -7.05 10.29 8.27
N SER A 51 -6.98 9.50 9.35
CA SER A 51 -5.80 8.69 9.70
C SER A 51 -6.16 7.23 9.93
N SER A 52 -5.30 6.32 9.47
CA SER A 52 -5.40 4.90 9.79
C SER A 52 -5.29 4.60 11.29
N SER A 53 -4.77 5.54 12.10
CA SER A 53 -4.77 5.40 13.57
C SER A 53 -6.16 5.41 14.20
N GLU A 54 -7.19 5.75 13.44
CA GLU A 54 -8.60 5.66 13.82
C GLU A 54 -9.16 4.23 13.67
N LEU A 55 -8.49 3.35 12.91
CA LEU A 55 -8.87 1.95 12.70
C LEU A 55 -8.50 1.11 13.93
N LYS A 56 -9.42 1.00 14.89
CA LYS A 56 -9.20 0.35 16.19
C LYS A 56 -10.41 -0.47 16.64
N GLY A 57 -10.11 -1.51 17.42
CA GLY A 57 -11.10 -2.30 18.15
C GLY A 57 -11.71 -3.46 17.36
N VAL A 58 -11.43 -3.52 16.05
CA VAL A 58 -12.16 -4.34 15.09
C VAL A 58 -11.22 -4.88 14.03
N VAL A 59 -11.58 -5.98 13.36
CA VAL A 59 -10.84 -6.44 12.18
C VAL A 59 -11.19 -5.55 10.99
N HIS A 60 -10.18 -4.93 10.39
CA HIS A 60 -10.35 -4.12 9.20
C HIS A 60 -9.78 -4.81 7.96
N ILE A 61 -10.45 -4.60 6.83
CA ILE A 61 -10.02 -5.10 5.52
C ILE A 61 -9.67 -3.91 4.66
N LEU A 62 -8.42 -3.86 4.17
CA LEU A 62 -7.94 -2.82 3.26
C LEU A 62 -7.93 -3.35 1.83
N MET A 63 -8.72 -2.73 0.96
CA MET A 63 -8.77 -3.07 -0.46
C MET A 63 -8.15 -1.94 -1.29
N TYR A 64 -7.09 -2.24 -2.03
CA TYR A 64 -6.53 -1.35 -3.03
C TYR A 64 -7.23 -1.58 -4.36
N VAL A 65 -7.89 -0.54 -4.89
CA VAL A 65 -8.69 -0.64 -6.11
C VAL A 65 -8.37 0.50 -7.05
N ASP A 66 -8.16 0.16 -8.31
CA ASP A 66 -8.09 1.11 -9.42
C ASP A 66 -9.47 1.78 -9.58
N PRO A 67 -9.58 3.14 -9.57
CA PRO A 67 -10.86 3.84 -9.67
C PRO A 67 -11.71 3.44 -10.88
N ASP A 68 -11.09 3.01 -11.97
CA ASP A 68 -11.81 2.57 -13.17
C ASP A 68 -12.23 1.08 -13.10
N LYS A 69 -11.78 0.34 -12.09
CA LYS A 69 -12.00 -1.12 -11.92
C LYS A 69 -12.56 -1.46 -10.53
N VAL A 70 -13.43 -0.62 -10.00
CA VAL A 70 -14.02 -0.79 -8.65
C VAL A 70 -14.66 -2.17 -8.42
N LYS A 71 -15.18 -2.80 -9.47
CA LYS A 71 -15.93 -4.07 -9.36
C LYS A 71 -15.08 -5.33 -9.33
N ILE A 72 -13.76 -5.23 -9.50
CA ILE A 72 -12.90 -6.43 -9.58
C ILE A 72 -12.95 -7.27 -8.28
N ASN A 73 -13.18 -6.61 -7.14
CA ASN A 73 -13.20 -7.24 -5.83
C ASN A 73 -14.60 -7.55 -5.29
N GLU A 74 -15.67 -7.35 -6.08
CA GLU A 74 -17.06 -7.57 -5.66
C GLU A 74 -17.28 -9.00 -5.10
N HIS A 75 -16.63 -10.00 -5.69
CA HIS A 75 -16.66 -11.38 -5.21
C HIS A 75 -16.10 -11.56 -3.79
N VAL A 76 -15.14 -10.73 -3.37
CA VAL A 76 -14.58 -10.74 -2.00
C VAL A 76 -15.59 -10.15 -1.03
N GLU A 77 -16.21 -9.03 -1.39
CA GLU A 77 -17.26 -8.39 -0.59
C GLU A 77 -18.44 -9.34 -0.35
N GLU A 78 -18.89 -10.03 -1.40
CA GLU A 78 -19.95 -11.03 -1.29
C GLU A 78 -19.57 -12.19 -0.36
N ALA A 79 -18.33 -12.68 -0.43
CA ALA A 79 -17.86 -13.76 0.42
C ALA A 79 -17.83 -13.32 1.90
N LEU A 80 -17.31 -12.12 2.17
CA LEU A 80 -17.26 -11.54 3.51
C LEU A 80 -18.66 -11.35 4.10
N ALA A 81 -19.63 -10.90 3.30
CA ALA A 81 -21.01 -10.74 3.73
C ALA A 81 -21.70 -12.08 4.05
N LYS A 82 -21.31 -13.18 3.38
CA LYS A 82 -21.86 -14.53 3.60
C LYS A 82 -21.28 -15.23 4.83
N GLU A 83 -20.05 -14.90 5.23
CA GLU A 83 -19.32 -15.60 6.29
C GLU A 83 -19.87 -15.36 7.70
N GLN A 84 -20.78 -14.40 7.89
CA GLN A 84 -21.47 -14.12 9.18
C GLN A 84 -20.50 -14.01 10.37
N TYR A 85 -19.45 -13.18 10.23
CA TYR A 85 -18.53 -12.93 11.32
C TYR A 85 -19.24 -12.40 12.58
N PRO A 86 -18.71 -12.70 13.78
CA PRO A 86 -19.24 -12.12 15.02
C PRO A 86 -19.29 -10.60 14.93
N THR A 87 -20.38 -10.02 15.41
CA THR A 87 -20.44 -8.59 15.72
C THR A 87 -19.67 -8.33 17.00
N GLU A 88 -19.00 -7.18 17.08
CA GLU A 88 -18.31 -6.72 18.29
C GLU A 88 -19.23 -6.36 19.45
#